data_AF-A0A3D3RMS6-F1
#
_entry.id   AF-A0A3D3RMS6-F1
#
_cell.length_a   1.000
_cell.length_b   1.000
_cell.length_c   1.000
_cell.angle_alpha   90.00
_cell.angle_beta   90.00
_cell.angle_gamma   90.00
#
_symmetry.space_group_name_H-M   'P 1'
#
loop_
_entity.id
_entity.type
_entity.pdbx_description
1 polymer ?
#
loop_
_entity_poly.entity_id
_entity_poly.type
_entity_poly.pdbx_seq_one_letter_code
_entity_poly.pdbx_strand_id
1 'polypeptide(L)'
;MEEMEIWLEIAKQLQAEYRHICEIRRLTEEMREAFQRDDTVSVQLILGMRQEEMNEYDRCEEKIHILDCCFQGGKQERERWLKSEKSLVDENEMKRKSAELYHSIQNQLKLTMEMDKRLNKKIAGEDSFYKK
;
A
#
# COMPACT_ATOMS: atom_id res chain seq x y z
N MET A 1 -24.11 5.19 11.37
CA MET A 1 -22.91 4.45 11.80
C MET A 1 -22.25 5.31 12.85
N GLU A 2 -21.90 4.73 13.99
CA GLU A 2 -21.20 5.48 15.05
C GLU A 2 -19.76 5.76 14.62
N GLU A 3 -19.17 6.87 15.09
CA GLU A 3 -17.79 7.25 14.73
C GLU A 3 -16.79 6.12 15.03
N MET A 4 -16.98 5.43 16.15
CA MET A 4 -16.15 4.28 16.55
C MET A 4 -16.22 3.13 15.53
N GLU A 5 -17.41 2.82 15.01
CA GLU A 5 -17.58 1.76 14.00
C GLU A 5 -16.90 2.11 12.68
N ILE A 6 -16.96 3.38 12.28
CA ILE A 6 -16.29 3.88 11.07
C ILE A 6 -14.78 3.70 11.20
N TRP A 7 -14.19 4.12 12.32
CA TRP A 7 -12.74 4.00 12.53
C TRP A 7 -12.28 2.57 12.71
N LEU A 8 -13.10 1.70 13.30
CA LEU A 8 -12.83 0.26 13.35
C LEU A 8 -12.76 -0.33 11.94
N GLU A 9 -13.70 0.03 11.06
CA GLU A 9 -13.71 -0.49 9.69
C GLU A 9 -12.54 0.07 8.87
N ILE A 10 -12.23 1.37 9.01
CA ILE A 10 -11.03 1.97 8.40
C ILE A 10 -9.76 1.25 8.87
N ALA A 11 -9.61 1.00 10.17
CA ALA A 11 -8.45 0.31 10.71
C ALA A 11 -8.28 -1.10 10.13
N LYS A 12 -9.38 -1.84 9.91
CA LYS A 12 -9.34 -3.17 9.27
C LYS A 12 -8.89 -3.10 7.82
N GLN A 13 -9.42 -2.15 7.05
CA GLN A 13 -9.05 -2.02 5.65
C GLN A 13 -7.60 -1.54 5.50
N LEU A 14 -7.13 -0.59 6.32
CA LEU A 14 -5.72 -0.18 6.37
C LEU A 14 -4.81 -1.34 6.80
N GLN A 15 -5.24 -2.18 7.72
CA GLN A 15 -4.47 -3.37 8.11
C GLN A 15 -4.35 -4.35 6.95
N ALA A 16 -5.39 -4.48 6.12
CA ALA A 16 -5.35 -5.29 4.91
C ALA A 16 -4.43 -4.67 3.84
N GLU A 17 -4.56 -3.37 3.55
CA GLU A 17 -3.65 -2.62 2.66
C GLU A 17 -2.19 -2.82 3.07
N TYR A 18 -1.89 -2.73 4.38
CA TYR A 18 -0.54 -2.96 4.89
C TYR A 18 0.00 -4.37 4.58
N ARG A 19 -0.85 -5.40 4.67
CA ARG A 19 -0.46 -6.75 4.29
C ARG A 19 -0.20 -6.86 2.79
N HIS A 20 -1.11 -6.35 1.97
CA HIS A 20 -0.96 -6.40 0.50
C HIS A 20 0.29 -5.65 0.02
N ILE A 21 0.60 -4.46 0.57
CA ILE A 21 1.82 -3.74 0.17
C ILE A 21 3.11 -4.46 0.62
N CYS A 22 3.08 -5.18 1.74
CA CYS A 22 4.21 -6.02 2.15
C CYS A 22 4.40 -7.20 1.20
N GLU A 23 3.31 -7.85 0.77
CA GLU A 23 3.37 -8.95 -0.20
C GLU A 23 3.81 -8.48 -1.58
N ILE A 24 3.31 -7.33 -2.06
CA ILE A 24 3.80 -6.70 -3.31
C ILE A 24 5.32 -6.49 -3.24
N ARG A 25 5.83 -6.00 -2.10
CA ARG A 25 7.27 -5.80 -1.90
C ARG A 25 8.05 -7.12 -1.93
N ARG A 26 7.54 -8.15 -1.24
CA ARG A 26 8.14 -9.50 -1.23
C ARG A 26 8.19 -10.07 -2.65
N LEU A 27 7.09 -9.98 -3.40
CA LEU A 27 7.00 -10.45 -4.78
C LEU A 27 7.92 -9.64 -5.72
N THR A 28 8.06 -8.33 -5.53
CA THR A 28 9.05 -7.52 -6.28
C THR A 28 10.48 -8.02 -6.03
N GLU A 29 10.80 -8.41 -4.79
CA GLU A 29 12.10 -8.97 -4.43
C GLU A 29 12.34 -10.34 -5.09
N GLU A 30 11.39 -11.27 -4.97
CA GLU A 30 11.45 -12.58 -5.59
C GLU A 30 11.55 -12.49 -7.12
N MET A 31 10.83 -11.54 -7.72
CA MET A 31 10.91 -11.26 -9.15
C MET A 31 12.33 -10.84 -9.55
N ARG A 32 12.99 -9.99 -8.75
CA ARG A 32 14.39 -9.60 -8.99
C ARG A 32 15.32 -10.80 -8.97
N GLU A 33 15.16 -11.70 -8.01
CA GLU A 33 15.98 -12.91 -7.93
C GLU A 33 15.74 -13.86 -9.10
N ALA A 34 14.48 -14.02 -9.53
CA ALA A 34 14.14 -14.82 -10.70
C ALA A 34 14.77 -14.24 -11.99
N PHE A 35 14.75 -12.92 -12.16
CA PHE A 35 15.47 -12.25 -13.25
C PHE A 35 16.98 -12.49 -13.20
N GLN A 36 17.60 -12.53 -12.03
CA GLN A 36 19.04 -12.81 -11.90
C GLN A 36 19.42 -14.24 -12.28
N ARG A 37 18.45 -15.16 -12.26
CA ARG A 37 18.63 -16.57 -12.65
C ARG A 37 18.17 -16.87 -14.08
N ASP A 38 17.78 -15.84 -14.84
CA ASP A 38 17.15 -15.95 -16.15
C ASP A 38 15.91 -16.89 -16.17
N ASP A 39 15.21 -17.00 -15.03
CA ASP A 39 14.02 -17.84 -14.87
C ASP A 39 12.76 -17.09 -15.30
N THR A 40 12.53 -17.06 -16.61
CA THR A 40 11.41 -16.33 -17.21
C THR A 40 10.05 -16.90 -16.82
N VAL A 41 9.97 -18.19 -16.51
CA VAL A 41 8.71 -18.84 -16.10
C VAL A 41 8.31 -18.34 -14.71
N SER A 42 9.23 -18.36 -13.75
CA SER A 42 8.97 -17.83 -12.41
C SER A 42 8.67 -16.33 -12.44
N VAL A 43 9.37 -15.55 -13.28
CA VAL A 43 9.07 -14.12 -13.45
C VAL A 43 7.60 -13.89 -13.84
N GLN A 44 7.07 -14.63 -14.82
CA GLN A 44 5.68 -14.46 -15.23
C GLN A 44 4.69 -14.86 -14.15
N LEU A 45 4.95 -15.95 -13.41
CA LEU A 45 4.10 -16.36 -12.29
C LEU A 45 4.08 -15.29 -11.19
N ILE A 46 5.25 -14.78 -10.80
CA ILE A 46 5.38 -13.75 -9.77
C ILE A 46 4.68 -12.45 -10.19
N LEU A 47 4.78 -12.06 -11.48
CA LEU A 47 4.06 -10.90 -12.02
C LEU A 47 2.54 -11.04 -11.86
N GLY A 48 1.99 -12.24 -12.13
CA GLY A 48 0.57 -12.53 -11.94
C GLY A 48 0.15 -12.38 -10.47
N MET A 49 0.86 -13.04 -9.56
CA MET A 49 0.60 -12.94 -8.11
C MET A 49 0.69 -11.50 -7.62
N ARG A 50 1.67 -10.74 -8.12
CA ARG A 50 1.84 -9.33 -7.74
C ARG A 50 0.68 -8.48 -8.22
N GLN A 51 0.15 -8.75 -9.42
CA GLN A 51 -1.04 -8.06 -9.93
C GLN A 51 -2.27 -8.37 -9.08
N GLU A 52 -2.43 -9.61 -8.62
CA GLU A 52 -3.52 -10.00 -7.71
C GLU A 52 -3.45 -9.20 -6.39
N GLU A 53 -2.27 -9.12 -5.77
CA GLU A 53 -2.08 -8.33 -4.54
C GLU A 53 -2.35 -6.83 -4.75
N MET A 54 -1.98 -6.28 -5.91
CA MET A 54 -2.30 -4.89 -6.27
C MET A 54 -3.80 -4.66 -6.40
N ASN A 55 -4.51 -5.59 -7.05
CA ASN A 55 -5.97 -5.49 -7.18
C ASN A 55 -6.67 -5.57 -5.82
N GLU A 56 -6.19 -6.41 -4.89
CA GLU A 56 -6.77 -6.47 -3.54
C GLU A 56 -6.44 -5.23 -2.70
N TYR A 57 -5.24 -4.64 -2.89
CA TYR A 57 -4.91 -3.34 -2.30
C TYR A 57 -5.91 -2.25 -2.78
N ASP A 58 -6.14 -2.15 -4.09
CA ASP A 58 -7.07 -1.16 -4.66
C ASP A 58 -8.50 -1.35 -4.14
N ARG A 59 -8.96 -2.60 -3.99
CA ARG A 59 -10.27 -2.90 -3.38
C ARG A 59 -10.38 -2.47 -1.93
N CYS A 60 -9.28 -2.51 -1.17
CA CYS A 60 -9.26 -1.96 0.19
C CYS A 60 -9.39 -0.44 0.17
N GLU A 61 -8.69 0.24 -0.75
CA GLU A 61 -8.81 1.70 -0.92
C GLU A 61 -10.25 2.08 -1.31
N GLU A 62 -10.89 1.33 -2.21
CA GLU A 62 -12.28 1.56 -2.61
C GLU A 62 -13.25 1.45 -1.43
N LYS A 63 -13.08 0.45 -0.55
CA LYS A 63 -13.91 0.31 0.66
C LYS A 63 -13.71 1.47 1.62
N ILE A 64 -12.46 1.88 1.81
CA ILE A 64 -12.10 3.07 2.59
C ILE A 64 -12.73 4.33 1.98
N HIS A 65 -12.74 4.44 0.65
CA HIS A 65 -13.34 5.55 -0.07
C HIS A 65 -14.85 5.64 0.13
N ILE A 66 -15.56 4.50 0.17
CA ILE A 66 -16.99 4.48 0.50
C ILE A 66 -17.25 5.07 1.89
N LEU A 67 -16.37 4.81 2.86
CA LEU A 67 -16.50 5.35 4.23
C LEU A 67 -16.22 6.86 4.30
N ASP A 68 -15.62 7.46 3.27
CA ASP A 68 -15.36 8.92 3.26
C ASP A 68 -16.63 9.75 3.35
N CYS A 69 -17.76 9.26 2.85
CA CYS A 69 -19.04 9.98 2.94
C CYS A 69 -19.49 10.24 4.39
N CYS A 70 -18.91 9.54 5.37
CA CYS A 70 -19.22 9.72 6.79
C CYS A 70 -18.42 10.86 7.46
N PHE A 71 -17.46 11.48 6.76
CA PHE A 71 -16.68 12.62 7.26
C PHE A 71 -17.14 13.92 6.61
N GLN A 72 -17.19 15.02 7.37
CA GLN A 72 -17.69 16.32 6.88
C GLN A 72 -16.85 16.88 5.72
N GLY A 73 -15.55 16.60 5.70
CA GLY A 73 -14.61 16.93 4.63
C GLY A 73 -14.16 15.74 3.79
N GLY A 74 -14.85 14.60 3.90
CA GLY A 74 -14.58 13.39 3.11
C GLY A 74 -13.15 12.87 3.20
N LYS A 75 -12.63 12.35 2.07
CA LYS A 75 -11.26 11.83 1.93
C LYS A 75 -10.19 12.78 2.46
N GLN A 76 -10.33 14.08 2.17
CA GLN A 76 -9.34 15.08 2.56
C GLN A 76 -9.28 15.30 4.07
N GLU A 77 -10.41 15.22 4.76
CA GLU A 77 -10.43 15.32 6.22
C GLU A 77 -9.77 14.09 6.85
N ARG A 78 -10.17 12.89 6.43
CA ARG A 78 -9.58 11.63 6.91
C ARG A 78 -8.07 11.61 6.68
N GLU A 79 -7.60 11.91 5.48
CA GLU A 79 -6.17 11.93 5.17
C GLU A 79 -5.41 13.01 5.97
N ARG A 80 -5.97 14.21 6.11
CA ARG A 80 -5.34 15.26 6.93
C ARG A 80 -5.19 14.81 8.37
N TRP A 81 -6.20 14.14 8.90
CA TRP A 81 -6.17 13.58 10.24
C TRP A 81 -5.09 12.49 10.36
N LEU A 82 -5.10 11.50 9.46
CA LEU A 82 -4.13 10.38 9.45
C LEU A 82 -2.67 10.84 9.33
N LYS A 83 -2.42 11.97 8.64
CA LYS A 83 -1.08 12.56 8.47
C LYS A 83 -0.61 13.39 9.67
N SER A 84 -1.51 13.71 10.61
CA SER A 84 -1.19 14.62 11.72
C SER A 84 -0.41 13.92 12.83
N GLU A 85 0.48 14.62 13.52
CA GLU A 85 1.18 14.03 14.68
C GLU A 85 0.22 13.70 15.83
N LYS A 86 -0.87 14.47 15.94
CA LYS A 86 -1.89 14.28 16.98
C LYS A 86 -2.60 12.94 16.87
N SER A 87 -2.73 12.38 15.67
CA SER A 87 -3.40 11.09 15.49
C SER A 87 -2.65 9.93 16.12
N LEU A 88 -1.32 10.05 16.30
CA LEU A 88 -0.49 8.99 16.91
C LEU A 88 -0.61 8.92 18.44
N VAL A 89 -1.22 9.92 19.06
CA VAL A 89 -1.44 9.99 20.52
C VAL A 89 -2.91 10.09 20.89
N ASP A 90 -3.81 9.77 19.95
CA ASP A 90 -5.26 9.81 20.18
C ASP A 90 -5.68 8.79 21.24
N GLU A 91 -6.65 9.17 22.08
CA GLU A 91 -7.20 8.30 23.14
C GLU A 91 -8.01 7.14 22.55
N ASN A 92 -8.59 7.33 21.36
CA ASN A 92 -9.28 6.27 20.65
C ASN A 92 -8.25 5.37 19.94
N GLU A 93 -8.17 4.12 20.42
CA GLU A 93 -7.23 3.12 19.92
C GLU A 93 -7.35 2.87 18.41
N MET A 94 -8.57 2.82 17.87
CA MET A 94 -8.79 2.53 16.44
C MET A 94 -8.32 3.67 15.55
N LYS A 95 -8.54 4.91 16.01
CA LYS A 95 -8.00 6.12 15.38
C LYS A 95 -6.48 6.08 15.36
N ARG A 96 -5.86 5.87 16.53
CA ARG A 96 -4.39 5.80 16.64
C ARG A 96 -3.79 4.71 15.76
N LYS A 97 -4.34 3.50 15.81
CA LYS A 97 -3.90 2.37 14.99
C LYS A 97 -4.05 2.65 13.50
N SER A 98 -5.11 3.31 13.08
CA SER A 98 -5.30 3.73 11.68
C SER A 98 -4.17 4.66 11.23
N ALA A 99 -3.76 5.62 12.06
CA ALA A 99 -2.64 6.49 11.76
C ALA A 99 -1.31 5.75 11.68
N GLU A 100 -1.02 4.86 12.63
CA GLU A 100 0.21 4.03 12.63
C GLU A 100 0.31 3.18 11.34
N LEU A 101 -0.80 2.53 10.96
CA LEU A 101 -0.89 1.75 9.73
C LEU A 101 -0.70 2.62 8.49
N TYR A 102 -1.36 3.78 8.43
CA TYR A 102 -1.22 4.71 7.32
C TYR A 102 0.24 5.10 7.07
N HIS A 103 0.97 5.49 8.11
CA HIS A 103 2.39 5.83 7.99
C HIS A 103 3.24 4.62 7.57
N SER A 104 2.93 3.44 8.09
CA SER A 104 3.62 2.20 7.74
C SER A 104 3.41 1.84 6.26
N ILE A 105 2.19 2.00 5.74
CA ILE A 105 1.85 1.80 4.32
C ILE A 105 2.62 2.77 3.45
N GLN A 106 2.63 4.07 3.78
CA GLN A 106 3.36 5.09 3.01
C GLN A 106 4.88 4.77 2.96
N ASN A 107 5.44 4.32 4.07
CA ASN A 107 6.84 3.89 4.12
C ASN A 107 7.09 2.65 3.25
N GLN A 108 6.24 1.62 3.33
CA GLN A 108 6.39 0.44 2.48
C GLN A 108 6.22 0.77 1.00
N LEU A 109 5.24 1.60 0.64
CA LEU A 109 5.03 2.06 -0.73
C LEU A 109 6.28 2.74 -1.29
N LYS A 110 6.88 3.65 -0.52
CA LYS A 110 8.14 4.31 -0.91
C LYS A 110 9.25 3.30 -1.17
N LEU A 111 9.45 2.34 -0.27
CA LEU A 111 10.47 1.30 -0.41
C LEU A 111 10.22 0.43 -1.65
N THR A 112 8.98 0.01 -1.87
CA THR A 112 8.57 -0.77 -3.04
C THR A 112 8.82 -0.01 -4.34
N MET A 113 8.44 1.27 -4.41
CA MET A 113 8.68 2.12 -5.59
C MET A 113 10.18 2.30 -5.87
N GLU A 114 11.00 2.45 -4.83
CA GLU A 114 12.46 2.52 -4.99
C GLU A 114 13.03 1.21 -5.55
N MET A 115 12.53 0.06 -5.10
CA MET A 115 12.91 -1.26 -5.61
C MET A 115 12.49 -1.45 -7.07
N ASP A 116 11.24 -1.15 -7.40
CA ASP A 116 10.71 -1.23 -8.77
C ASP A 116 11.53 -0.35 -9.72
N LYS A 117 11.88 0.87 -9.30
CA LYS A 117 12.71 1.78 -10.10
C LYS A 117 14.10 1.22 -10.36
N ARG A 118 14.75 0.64 -9.35
CA ARG A 118 16.08 0.01 -9.52
C ARG A 118 16.00 -1.20 -10.43
N LEU A 119 14.98 -2.04 -10.24
CA LEU A 119 14.75 -3.24 -11.03
C LEU A 119 14.50 -2.89 -12.51
N ASN A 120 13.58 -1.96 -12.77
CA ASN A 120 13.23 -1.53 -14.11
C ASN A 120 14.44 -0.95 -14.86
N LYS A 121 15.27 -0.13 -14.20
CA LYS A 121 16.51 0.39 -14.80
C LYS A 121 17.52 -0.70 -15.12
N LYS A 122 17.65 -1.70 -14.24
CA LYS A 122 18.59 -2.80 -14.42
C LYS A 122 18.20 -3.72 -15.58
N ILE A 123 16.90 -4.01 -15.73
CA ILE A 123 16.39 -4.95 -16.74
C ILE A 123 16.23 -4.27 -18.10
N ALA A 124 15.57 -3.11 -18.13
CA ALA A 124 15.21 -2.46 -19.39
C ALA A 124 16.30 -1.52 -19.93
N GLY A 125 17.32 -1.18 -19.13
CA GLY A 125 18.43 -0.34 -19.58
C GLY A 125 17.94 0.99 -20.19
N GLU A 126 18.17 1.16 -21.49
CA GLU A 126 17.77 2.36 -22.24
C GLU A 126 16.27 2.49 -22.47
N ASP A 127 15.51 1.39 -22.35
CA ASP A 127 14.05 1.33 -22.48
C ASP A 127 13.35 1.42 -21.10
N SER A 128 14.08 1.80 -20.05
CA SER A 128 13.52 1.96 -18.71
C SER A 128 12.43 3.04 -18.66
N PHE A 129 11.30 2.69 -18.06
CA PHE A 129 10.20 3.62 -17.74
C PHE A 129 10.66 4.81 -16.91
N TYR A 130 11.72 4.65 -16.11
CA TYR A 130 12.26 5.69 -15.23
C TYR A 130 13.49 6.43 -15.82
N LYS A 131 13.67 6.39 -17.15
CA LYS A 131 14.64 7.23 -17.85
C LYS A 131 14.23 8.70 -17.71
N LYS A 132 15.21 9.56 -17.42
CA LYS A 132 15.03 11.01 -17.42
C LYS A 132 15.43 11.56 -18.79
#